data_AF-A0AAU4UGN0-F1
#
_entry.id   AF-A0AAU4UGN0-F1
#
_cell.length_a   1.000
_cell.length_b   1.000
_cell.length_c   1.000
_cell.angle_alpha   90.00
_cell.angle_beta   90.00
_cell.angle_gamma   90.00
#
_symmetry.space_group_name_H-M   'P 1'
#
loop_
_entity.id
_entity.type
_entity.pdbx_description
1 polymer ?
#
loop_
_entity_poly.entity_id
_entity_poly.type
_entity_poly.pdbx_seq_one_letter_code
_entity_poly.pdbx_strand_id
1 'polypeptide(L)'
;MTAHRAPERAARATRPQAAAKPVRWAADTVATMREGARLRLDYSTQSLWRADRMIEELRREQTPYAAVESVLRGFGAYAGEVIVRRTEGGAEWLESGGGHWVRTADGRLWDPVDEARRCFAGHGSLRLLCRDATAI
;
A
#
# COMPACT_ATOMS: atom_id res chain seq x y z
N MET A 1 3.46 -45.73 -0.31
CA MET A 1 3.24 -44.29 -0.58
C MET A 1 2.86 -43.61 0.72
N THR A 2 3.84 -43.10 1.44
CA THR A 2 3.69 -42.46 2.75
C THR A 2 3.73 -40.95 2.58
N ALA A 3 2.59 -40.28 2.81
CA ALA A 3 2.50 -38.83 2.83
C ALA A 3 3.14 -38.31 4.13
N HIS A 4 4.25 -37.57 4.01
CA HIS A 4 4.86 -36.91 5.16
C HIS A 4 4.05 -35.67 5.56
N ARG A 5 3.37 -35.78 6.71
CA ARG A 5 2.79 -34.65 7.43
C ARG A 5 3.90 -33.97 8.24
N ALA A 6 4.26 -32.74 7.86
CA ALA A 6 5.14 -31.89 8.66
C ALA A 6 4.33 -31.17 9.76
N PRO A 7 4.92 -30.90 10.93
CA PRO A 7 4.20 -30.40 12.11
C PRO A 7 3.90 -28.90 12.01
N GLU A 8 2.65 -28.54 12.30
CA GLU A 8 2.20 -27.18 12.56
C GLU A 8 2.87 -26.63 13.81
N ARG A 9 3.96 -25.89 13.65
CA ARG A 9 4.44 -24.97 14.69
C ARG A 9 3.62 -23.70 14.60
N ALA A 10 2.81 -23.47 15.63
CA ALA A 10 2.23 -22.18 15.97
C ALA A 10 3.35 -21.14 16.17
N ALA A 11 3.83 -20.55 15.08
CA ALA A 11 4.66 -19.37 15.09
C ALA A 11 3.71 -18.18 15.22
N ARG A 12 3.72 -17.55 16.40
CA ARG A 12 3.26 -16.17 16.64
C ARG A 12 3.43 -15.35 15.35
N ALA A 13 2.31 -15.03 14.69
CA ALA A 13 2.26 -14.56 13.30
C ALA A 13 3.14 -13.34 13.08
N THR A 14 4.40 -13.60 12.73
CA THR A 14 5.32 -12.62 12.20
C THR A 14 4.79 -12.36 10.81
N ARG A 15 4.36 -11.13 10.52
CA ARG A 15 3.89 -10.75 9.19
C ARG A 15 4.87 -11.32 8.14
N PRO A 16 4.38 -11.82 6.99
CA PRO A 16 5.25 -12.34 5.94
C PRO A 16 6.40 -11.36 5.66
N GLN A 17 7.61 -11.86 5.44
CA GLN A 17 8.80 -11.02 5.25
C GLN A 17 8.62 -9.99 4.12
N ALA A 18 7.85 -10.35 3.09
CA ALA A 18 7.41 -9.49 2.00
C ALA A 18 6.64 -8.23 2.44
N ALA A 19 5.96 -8.26 3.59
CA ALA A 19 5.22 -7.13 4.14
C ALA A 19 6.11 -6.17 4.95
N ALA A 20 7.31 -6.57 5.36
CA ALA A 20 8.08 -5.82 6.35
C ALA A 20 8.45 -4.40 5.87
N LYS A 21 8.91 -4.27 4.61
CA LYS A 21 9.27 -2.98 4.03
C LYS A 21 8.03 -2.09 3.75
N PRO A 22 6.97 -2.55 3.05
CA PRO A 22 5.80 -1.73 2.80
C PRO A 22 5.10 -1.27 4.08
N VAL A 23 4.98 -2.14 5.09
CA VAL A 23 4.40 -1.78 6.39
C VAL A 23 5.18 -0.64 7.04
N ARG A 24 6.51 -0.71 6.99
CA ARG A 24 7.36 0.35 7.54
C ARG A 24 7.20 1.65 6.77
N TRP A 25 7.24 1.63 5.45
CA TRP A 25 7.04 2.84 4.63
C TRP A 25 5.67 3.48 4.87
N ALA A 26 4.62 2.68 5.03
CA ALA A 26 3.29 3.17 5.38
C ALA A 26 3.29 3.86 6.75
N ALA A 27 3.91 3.25 7.76
CA ALA A 27 4.02 3.82 9.11
C ALA A 27 4.82 5.13 9.12
N ASP A 28 5.98 5.15 8.45
CA ASP A 28 6.82 6.33 8.30
C ASP A 28 6.04 7.47 7.62
N THR A 29 5.26 7.16 6.58
CA THR A 29 4.39 8.13 5.88
C THR A 29 3.33 8.70 6.80
N VAL A 30 2.66 7.87 7.61
CA VAL A 30 1.66 8.33 8.58
C VAL A 30 2.29 9.30 9.58
N ALA A 31 3.50 8.99 10.08
CA ALA A 31 4.22 9.87 11.02
C ALA A 31 4.60 11.20 10.36
N THR A 32 5.26 11.15 9.20
CA THR A 32 5.69 12.34 8.46
C THR A 32 4.51 13.24 8.07
N MET A 33 3.40 12.66 7.59
CA MET A 33 2.21 13.43 7.21
C MET A 33 1.54 14.10 8.40
N ARG A 34 1.52 13.43 9.56
CA ARG A 34 0.98 14.00 10.79
C ARG A 34 1.83 15.17 11.30
N GLU A 35 3.16 15.05 11.25
CA GLU A 35 4.09 16.03 11.82
C GLU A 35 4.36 17.21 10.87
N GLY A 36 4.55 16.94 9.57
CA GLY A 36 4.86 17.97 8.58
C GLY A 36 3.63 18.64 7.99
N ALA A 37 2.66 17.86 7.49
CA ALA A 37 1.49 18.38 6.77
C ALA A 37 0.23 18.52 7.65
N ARG A 38 0.29 18.11 8.93
CA ARG A 38 -0.87 17.97 9.83
C ARG A 38 -2.01 17.14 9.22
N LEU A 39 -1.65 16.22 8.33
CA LEU A 39 -2.58 15.36 7.60
C LEU A 39 -2.74 14.04 8.35
N ARG A 40 -3.96 13.74 8.79
CA ARG A 40 -4.25 12.49 9.50
C ARG A 40 -4.59 11.36 8.52
N LEU A 41 -3.71 10.37 8.48
CA LEU A 41 -3.89 9.09 7.80
C LEU A 41 -4.12 8.00 8.84
N ASP A 42 -5.25 7.31 8.78
CA ASP A 42 -5.78 6.43 9.84
C ASP A 42 -6.06 5.00 9.40
N TYR A 43 -5.51 4.60 8.25
CA TYR A 43 -5.74 3.31 7.59
C TYR A 43 -7.22 3.01 7.29
N SER A 44 -8.04 4.05 7.12
CA SER A 44 -9.39 3.93 6.55
C SER A 44 -9.36 4.09 5.04
N THR A 45 -10.37 3.54 4.36
CA THR A 45 -10.59 3.81 2.92
C THR A 45 -10.85 5.29 2.66
N GLN A 46 -11.48 5.99 3.61
CA GLN A 46 -11.79 7.41 3.51
C GLN A 46 -10.53 8.28 3.51
N SER A 47 -9.51 7.95 4.29
CA SER A 47 -8.26 8.73 4.32
C SER A 47 -7.40 8.57 3.06
N LEU A 48 -7.73 7.65 2.15
CA LEU A 48 -7.07 7.60 0.83
C LEU A 48 -7.38 8.82 -0.03
N TRP A 49 -8.55 9.44 0.13
CA TRP A 49 -8.84 10.72 -0.54
C TRP A 49 -7.86 11.82 -0.13
N ARG A 50 -7.40 11.81 1.13
CA ARG A 50 -6.40 12.76 1.62
C ARG A 50 -5.03 12.53 0.99
N ALA A 51 -4.65 11.27 0.79
CA ALA A 51 -3.43 10.92 0.06
C ALA A 51 -3.51 11.35 -1.43
N ASP A 52 -4.62 11.04 -2.12
CA ASP A 52 -4.85 11.48 -3.51
C ASP A 52 -4.74 13.00 -3.65
N ARG A 53 -5.31 13.76 -2.69
CA ARG A 53 -5.22 15.23 -2.68
C ARG A 53 -3.80 15.75 -2.50
N MET A 54 -3.03 15.17 -1.58
CA MET A 54 -1.64 15.56 -1.37
C MET A 54 -0.78 15.26 -2.61
N ILE A 55 -0.99 14.11 -3.27
CA ILE A 55 -0.29 13.77 -4.52
C ILE A 55 -0.63 14.78 -5.63
N GLU A 56 -1.90 15.18 -5.74
CA GLU A 56 -2.35 16.20 -6.69
C GLU A 56 -1.75 17.58 -6.37
N GLU A 57 -1.61 17.96 -5.10
CA GLU A 57 -0.94 19.20 -4.68
C GLU A 57 0.53 19.20 -5.09
N LEU A 58 1.28 18.13 -4.78
CA LEU A 58 2.67 17.96 -5.20
C LEU A 58 2.84 18.05 -6.73
N ARG A 59 1.88 17.51 -7.49
CA ARG A 59 1.86 17.58 -8.95
C ARG A 59 1.67 19.02 -9.45
N ARG A 60 0.76 19.77 -8.83
CA ARG A 60 0.48 21.18 -9.18
C ARG A 60 1.64 22.10 -8.88
N GLU A 61 2.41 21.79 -7.84
CA GLU A 61 3.67 22.47 -7.51
C GLU A 61 4.79 22.17 -8.52
N GLN A 62 4.56 21.27 -9.48
CA GLN A 62 5.54 20.84 -10.49
C GLN A 62 6.83 20.28 -9.86
N THR A 63 6.71 19.68 -8.68
CA THR A 63 7.85 19.13 -7.96
C THR A 63 8.53 18.04 -8.80
N PRO A 64 9.86 18.06 -8.97
CA PRO A 64 10.56 17.03 -9.74
C PRO A 64 10.31 15.63 -9.15
N TYR A 65 10.10 14.63 -10.01
CA TYR A 65 9.78 13.26 -9.58
C TYR A 65 10.79 12.71 -8.55
N ALA A 66 12.08 12.95 -8.76
CA ALA A 66 13.15 12.50 -7.86
C ALA A 66 12.99 13.03 -6.42
N ALA A 67 12.39 14.21 -6.23
CA ALA A 67 12.14 14.79 -4.91
C ALA A 67 10.91 14.18 -4.22
N VAL A 68 9.95 13.64 -4.98
CA VAL A 68 8.70 13.05 -4.43
C VAL A 68 8.71 11.53 -4.41
N GLU A 69 9.69 10.86 -5.03
CA GLU A 69 9.71 9.40 -5.18
C GLU A 69 9.49 8.64 -3.86
N SER A 70 10.18 9.07 -2.79
CA SER A 70 10.05 8.45 -1.46
C SER A 70 8.67 8.67 -0.83
N VAL A 71 8.10 9.86 -1.05
CA VAL A 71 6.77 10.24 -0.57
C VAL A 71 5.69 9.45 -1.31
N LEU A 72 5.80 9.33 -2.64
CA LEU A 72 4.87 8.53 -3.46
C LEU A 72 4.94 7.06 -3.10
N ARG A 73 6.15 6.51 -2.90
CA ARG A 73 6.32 5.13 -2.39
C ARG A 73 5.64 4.96 -1.03
N GLY A 74 5.76 5.96 -0.17
CA GLY A 74 5.08 6.00 1.12
C GLY A 74 3.56 5.97 1.01
N PHE A 75 2.98 6.82 0.16
CA PHE A 75 1.53 6.83 -0.10
C PHE A 75 1.02 5.54 -0.73
N GLY A 76 1.76 4.97 -1.68
CA GLY A 76 1.44 3.67 -2.26
C GLY A 76 1.46 2.56 -1.20
N ALA A 77 2.51 2.50 -0.38
CA ALA A 77 2.59 1.55 0.72
C ALA A 77 1.44 1.71 1.73
N TYR A 78 1.06 2.96 2.05
CA TYR A 78 -0.11 3.24 2.86
C TYR A 78 -1.41 2.71 2.23
N ALA A 79 -1.61 2.93 0.93
CA ALA A 79 -2.77 2.42 0.22
C ALA A 79 -2.82 0.89 0.22
N GLY A 80 -1.69 0.22 -0.01
CA GLY A 80 -1.61 -1.23 0.08
C GLY A 80 -1.93 -1.76 1.49
N GLU A 81 -1.48 -1.07 2.55
CA GLU A 81 -1.87 -1.41 3.93
C GLU A 81 -3.38 -1.21 4.18
N VAL A 82 -4.01 -0.21 3.57
CA VAL A 82 -5.47 -0.06 3.62
C VAL A 82 -6.14 -1.26 2.95
N ILE A 83 -5.71 -1.65 1.75
CA ILE A 83 -6.28 -2.81 1.03
C ILE A 83 -6.14 -4.10 1.86
N VAL A 84 -4.93 -4.40 2.35
CA VAL A 84 -4.64 -5.56 3.20
C VAL A 84 -5.52 -5.62 4.45
N ARG A 85 -5.86 -4.47 5.03
CA ARG A 85 -6.68 -4.39 6.25
C ARG A 85 -8.19 -4.41 5.99
N ARG A 86 -8.64 -4.02 4.80
CA ARG A 86 -10.05 -3.76 4.50
C ARG A 86 -10.70 -4.79 3.57
N THR A 87 -9.89 -5.58 2.85
CA THR A 87 -10.39 -6.62 1.97
C THR A 87 -10.96 -7.77 2.78
N GLU A 88 -12.27 -7.99 2.65
CA GLU A 88 -12.95 -9.18 3.18
C GLU A 88 -12.49 -10.41 2.38
N GLY A 89 -12.23 -11.55 3.03
CA GLY A 89 -11.59 -12.70 2.40
C GLY A 89 -10.05 -12.62 2.32
N GLY A 90 -9.48 -11.47 2.64
CA GLY A 90 -8.04 -11.28 2.84
C GLY A 90 -7.30 -10.75 1.62
N ALA A 91 -6.25 -9.98 1.90
CA ALA A 91 -5.23 -9.59 0.95
C ALA A 91 -3.87 -9.59 1.65
N GLU A 92 -2.80 -9.85 0.90
CA GLU A 92 -1.45 -9.98 1.45
C GLU A 92 -0.41 -9.27 0.59
N TRP A 93 0.67 -8.84 1.25
CA TRP A 93 1.85 -8.36 0.54
C TRP A 93 2.67 -9.51 -0.02
N LEU A 94 3.09 -9.37 -1.27
CA LEU A 94 4.07 -10.21 -1.95
C LEU A 94 5.26 -9.37 -2.40
N GLU A 95 6.46 -9.95 -2.31
CA GLU A 95 7.68 -9.38 -2.87
C GLU A 95 8.09 -10.23 -4.06
N SER A 96 8.21 -9.61 -5.24
CA SER A 96 8.61 -10.29 -6.48
C SER A 96 9.32 -9.32 -7.40
N GLY A 97 10.47 -9.74 -7.95
CA GLY A 97 11.27 -8.92 -8.86
C GLY A 97 11.77 -7.60 -8.25
N GLY A 98 11.91 -7.51 -6.93
CA GLY A 98 12.27 -6.28 -6.21
C GLY A 98 11.11 -5.28 -6.01
N GLY A 99 9.91 -5.59 -6.53
CA GLY A 99 8.68 -4.85 -6.30
C GLY A 99 7.85 -5.41 -5.14
N HIS A 100 6.89 -4.61 -4.67
CA HIS A 100 5.96 -4.98 -3.60
C HIS A 100 4.52 -4.89 -4.11
N TRP A 101 3.84 -6.02 -4.08
CA TRP A 101 2.51 -6.19 -4.67
C TRP A 101 1.51 -6.55 -3.58
N VAL A 102 0.25 -6.16 -3.75
CA VAL A 102 -0.85 -6.69 -2.94
C VAL A 102 -1.55 -7.77 -3.75
N ARG A 103 -1.65 -8.98 -3.20
CA ARG A 103 -2.44 -10.07 -3.79
C ARG A 103 -3.76 -10.19 -3.04
N THR A 104 -4.85 -10.15 -3.78
CA THR A 104 -6.20 -10.40 -3.25
C THR A 104 -6.58 -11.88 -3.36
N ALA A 105 -7.60 -12.32 -2.63
CA ALA A 105 -8.01 -13.73 -2.55
C ALA A 105 -8.38 -14.36 -3.91
N ASP A 106 -8.89 -13.55 -4.84
CA ASP A 106 -9.16 -13.93 -6.23
C ASP A 106 -7.90 -14.11 -7.11
N GLY A 107 -6.71 -13.89 -6.53
CA GLY A 107 -5.43 -14.05 -7.20
C GLY A 107 -4.96 -12.81 -7.99
N ARG A 108 -5.74 -11.73 -8.03
CA ARG A 108 -5.30 -10.49 -8.68
C ARG A 108 -4.14 -9.85 -7.92
N LEU A 109 -3.24 -9.24 -8.69
CA LEU A 109 -2.10 -8.50 -8.18
C LEU A 109 -2.30 -7.01 -8.43
N TRP A 110 -2.04 -6.22 -7.40
CA TRP A 110 -2.15 -4.78 -7.40
C TRP A 110 -0.79 -4.18 -7.06
N ASP A 111 -0.39 -3.11 -7.74
CA ASP A 111 0.81 -2.33 -7.43
C ASP A 111 0.42 -0.95 -6.88
N PRO A 112 0.30 -0.80 -5.56
CA PRO A 112 -0.04 0.48 -4.97
C PRO A 112 1.04 1.57 -5.14
N VAL A 113 2.30 1.17 -5.29
CA VAL A 113 3.42 2.12 -5.46
C VAL A 113 3.42 2.69 -6.87
N ASP A 114 3.22 1.85 -7.88
CA ASP A 114 3.03 2.32 -9.25
C ASP A 114 1.75 3.15 -9.37
N GLU A 115 0.65 2.75 -8.71
CA GLU A 115 -0.57 3.57 -8.74
C GLU A 115 -0.35 4.97 -8.15
N ALA A 116 0.40 5.11 -7.05
CA ALA A 116 0.76 6.44 -6.52
C ALA A 116 1.58 7.26 -7.53
N ARG A 117 2.49 6.62 -8.27
CA ARG A 117 3.25 7.26 -9.36
C ARG A 117 2.33 7.68 -10.50
N ARG A 118 1.37 6.84 -10.90
CA ARG A 118 0.38 7.19 -11.93
C ARG A 118 -0.46 8.39 -11.46
N CYS A 119 -0.92 8.39 -10.21
CA CYS A 119 -1.67 9.50 -9.61
C CYS A 119 -0.89 10.82 -9.77
N PHE A 120 0.41 10.79 -9.44
CA PHE A 120 1.30 11.95 -9.60
C PHE A 120 1.49 12.36 -11.06
N ALA A 121 1.48 11.42 -12.00
CA ALA A 121 1.46 11.72 -13.42
C ALA A 121 0.10 12.27 -13.90
N GLY A 122 -0.92 12.34 -13.04
CA GLY A 122 -2.27 12.81 -13.37
C GLY A 122 -3.25 11.72 -13.83
N HIS A 123 -2.89 10.45 -13.64
CA HIS A 123 -3.65 9.29 -14.13
C HIS A 123 -3.87 8.30 -12.97
N GLY A 124 -5.09 7.97 -12.58
CA GLY A 124 -5.31 6.99 -11.50
C GLY A 124 -5.70 7.61 -10.15
N SER A 125 -5.90 6.76 -9.14
CA SER A 125 -6.31 7.15 -7.78
C SER A 125 -6.11 5.99 -6.82
N LEU A 126 -5.46 6.26 -5.68
CA LEU A 126 -5.30 5.27 -4.61
C LEU A 126 -6.65 4.85 -4.03
N ARG A 127 -7.62 5.77 -3.97
CA ARG A 127 -8.99 5.45 -3.56
C ARG A 127 -9.68 4.53 -4.55
N LEU A 128 -9.51 4.74 -5.86
CA LEU A 128 -10.11 3.88 -6.89
C LEU A 128 -9.44 2.50 -6.91
N LEU A 129 -8.11 2.44 -6.84
CA LEU A 129 -7.37 1.20 -6.67
C LEU A 129 -7.89 0.40 -5.47
N CYS A 130 -8.02 1.05 -4.30
CA CYS A 130 -8.53 0.38 -3.11
C CYS A 130 -9.96 -0.11 -3.31
N ARG A 131 -10.85 0.72 -3.88
CA ARG A 131 -12.23 0.33 -4.15
C ARG A 131 -12.27 -0.93 -5.02
N ASP A 132 -11.51 -0.94 -6.12
CA ASP A 132 -11.52 -2.02 -7.10
C ASP A 132 -10.88 -3.31 -6.52
N ALA A 133 -9.84 -3.17 -5.68
CA ALA A 133 -9.21 -4.27 -4.96
C ALA A 133 -10.08 -4.87 -3.85
N THR A 134 -11.00 -4.09 -3.27
CA THR A 134 -11.90 -4.55 -2.20
C THR A 134 -13.28 -4.98 -2.71
N ALA A 135 -13.56 -4.85 -4.01
CA ALA A 135 -14.87 -5.16 -4.60
C ALA A 135 -15.07 -6.65 -4.94
N ILE A 136 -14.34 -7.53 -4.28
CA ILE A 136 -14.30 -8.98 -4.50
C ILE A 136 -15.35 -9.73 -3.69
#